data_AF-A0A6B3H645-F1
#
_entry.id   AF-A0A6B3H645-F1
#
_cell.length_a   1.000
_cell.length_b   1.000
_cell.length_c   1.000
_cell.angle_alpha   90.00
_cell.angle_beta   90.00
_cell.angle_gamma   90.00
#
_symmetry.space_group_name_H-M   'P 1'
#
loop_
_entity.id
_entity.type
_entity.pdbx_description
1 polymer ?
#
loop_
_entity_poly.entity_id
_entity_poly.type
_entity_poly.pdbx_seq_one_letter_code
_entity_poly.pdbx_strand_id
1 'polypeptide(L)'
;DGSVFHPGDALTVPGRSVDTLLLPVMAPWNKISEVIDYVREVEPRRAIDVHDALLTDLARPIYDNQIGALGGADHGRLAPGGTTEL
;
A
#
# COMPACT_ATOMS: atom_id res chain seq x y z
N ASP A 1 13.03 -12.08 2.56
CA ASP A 1 14.36 -11.65 2.05
C ASP A 1 14.53 -10.11 2.09
N GLY A 2 13.67 -9.37 2.81
CA GLY A 2 13.75 -7.91 2.89
C GLY A 2 13.52 -7.21 1.54
N SER A 3 12.98 -7.91 0.55
CA SER A 3 12.76 -7.35 -0.79
C SER A 3 11.69 -6.26 -0.75
N VAL A 4 12.03 -5.10 -1.33
CA VAL A 4 11.12 -3.95 -1.44
C VAL A 4 10.70 -3.78 -2.90
N PHE A 5 9.44 -3.49 -3.12
CA PHE A 5 8.92 -3.16 -4.44
C PHE A 5 8.14 -1.84 -4.42
N HIS A 6 8.54 -0.93 -5.31
CA HIS A 6 7.87 0.34 -5.56
C HIS A 6 7.28 0.29 -6.97
N PRO A 7 5.95 0.25 -7.14
CA PRO A 7 5.32 0.16 -8.47
C PRO A 7 5.27 1.50 -9.21
N GLY A 8 5.53 2.61 -8.52
CA GLY A 8 5.29 3.96 -9.03
C GLY A 8 3.84 4.36 -8.82
N ASP A 9 3.34 5.29 -9.63
CA ASP A 9 1.93 5.69 -9.63
C ASP A 9 1.11 4.72 -10.48
N ALA A 10 1.15 3.43 -10.12
CA ALA A 10 0.55 2.34 -10.85
C ALA A 10 0.31 1.12 -9.96
N LEU A 11 -0.56 0.21 -10.41
CA LEU A 11 -0.82 -1.09 -9.76
C LEU A 11 -0.08 -2.20 -10.52
N THR A 12 1.26 -2.09 -10.63
CA THR A 12 2.08 -3.05 -11.38
C THR A 12 2.37 -4.30 -10.56
N VAL A 13 2.06 -5.49 -11.07
CA VAL A 13 2.40 -6.76 -10.40
C VAL A 13 3.85 -7.15 -10.72
N PRO A 14 4.72 -7.40 -9.72
CA PRO A 14 6.17 -7.58 -9.93
C PRO A 14 6.58 -8.92 -10.55
N GLY A 15 5.66 -9.89 -10.71
CA GLY A 15 5.94 -11.22 -11.26
C GLY A 15 6.86 -12.10 -10.39
N ARG A 16 7.10 -11.69 -9.14
CA ARG A 16 7.92 -12.37 -8.13
C ARG A 16 7.36 -12.03 -6.74
N SER A 17 7.65 -12.87 -5.74
CA SER A 17 7.33 -12.54 -4.35
C SER A 17 8.09 -11.30 -3.89
N VAL A 18 7.45 -10.50 -3.03
CA VAL A 18 8.03 -9.29 -2.43
C VAL A 18 7.67 -9.25 -0.94
N ASP A 19 8.61 -8.84 -0.10
CA ASP A 19 8.38 -8.76 1.35
C ASP A 19 7.62 -7.47 1.72
N THR A 20 8.09 -6.33 1.21
CA THR A 20 7.50 -5.01 1.44
C THR A 20 7.03 -4.38 0.14
N LEU A 21 5.74 -4.10 0.04
CA LEU A 21 5.13 -3.30 -1.03
C LEU A 21 5.03 -1.83 -0.62
N LEU A 22 5.52 -0.92 -1.45
CA LEU A 22 5.19 0.50 -1.33
C LEU A 22 3.89 0.77 -2.10
N LEU A 23 2.79 0.92 -1.37
CA LEU A 23 1.42 0.85 -1.87
C LEU A 23 0.89 2.24 -2.27
N PRO A 24 0.65 2.52 -3.56
CA PRO A 24 -0.01 3.77 -3.97
C PRO A 24 -1.48 3.75 -3.55
N VAL A 25 -1.82 4.50 -2.51
CA VAL A 25 -3.13 4.39 -1.83
C VAL A 25 -4.23 5.16 -2.55
N MET A 26 -3.96 6.37 -3.01
CA MET A 26 -5.02 7.25 -3.47
C MET A 26 -4.62 8.15 -4.63
N ALA A 27 -5.35 8.02 -5.74
CA ALA A 27 -5.19 8.87 -6.89
C ALA A 27 -6.52 9.07 -7.63
N PRO A 28 -6.65 10.08 -8.51
CA PRO A 28 -7.86 10.28 -9.32
C PRO A 28 -8.18 9.11 -10.28
N TRP A 29 -7.22 8.20 -10.49
CA TRP A 29 -7.31 7.09 -11.43
C TRP A 29 -7.61 5.74 -10.79
N ASN A 30 -7.67 5.62 -9.45
CA ASN A 30 -7.97 4.36 -8.76
C ASN A 30 -9.21 4.41 -7.87
N LYS A 31 -9.67 3.22 -7.48
CA LYS A 31 -10.64 2.99 -6.40
C LYS A 31 -9.97 2.21 -5.28
N ILE A 32 -10.45 2.39 -4.05
CA ILE A 32 -9.94 1.63 -2.90
C ILE A 32 -10.05 0.10 -3.09
N SER A 33 -11.09 -0.38 -3.77
CA SER A 33 -11.23 -1.81 -4.08
C SER A 33 -10.09 -2.33 -4.96
N GLU A 34 -9.62 -1.53 -5.92
CA GLU A 34 -8.50 -1.91 -6.79
C GLU A 34 -7.18 -1.94 -6.03
N VAL A 35 -7.00 -1.06 -5.04
CA VAL A 35 -5.85 -1.07 -4.13
C VAL A 35 -5.88 -2.32 -3.25
N ILE A 36 -7.03 -2.69 -2.71
CA ILE A 36 -7.21 -3.92 -1.91
C ILE A 36 -6.91 -5.16 -2.75
N ASP A 37 -7.47 -5.24 -3.96
CA ASP A 37 -7.23 -6.36 -4.87
C ASP A 37 -5.76 -6.41 -5.30
N TYR A 38 -5.10 -5.27 -5.45
CA TYR A 38 -3.67 -5.21 -5.73
C TYR A 38 -2.82 -5.75 -4.58
N VAL A 39 -3.13 -5.43 -3.31
CA VAL A 39 -2.43 -6.04 -2.16
C VAL A 39 -2.62 -7.55 -2.15
N ARG A 40 -3.82 -8.04 -2.44
CA ARG A 40 -4.12 -9.48 -2.53
C ARG A 40 -3.38 -10.18 -3.66
N GLU A 41 -3.23 -9.52 -4.82
CA GLU A 41 -2.54 -10.09 -5.97
C GLU A 41 -1.01 -10.13 -5.78
N VAL A 42 -0.45 -9.13 -5.09
CA VAL A 42 1.00 -9.07 -4.81
C VAL A 42 1.38 -9.98 -3.65
N GLU A 43 0.46 -10.25 -2.73
CA GLU A 43 0.65 -11.04 -1.49
C GLU A 43 1.90 -10.62 -0.68
N PRO A 44 2.13 -9.31 -0.41
CA PRO A 44 3.29 -8.90 0.36
C PRO A 44 3.12 -9.28 1.84
N ARG A 45 4.23 -9.43 2.57
CA ARG A 45 4.17 -9.55 4.04
C ARG A 45 3.67 -8.25 4.67
N ARG A 46 4.14 -7.11 4.16
CA ARG A 46 3.70 -5.78 4.60
C ARG A 46 3.55 -4.79 3.45
N ALA A 47 2.61 -3.86 3.57
CA ALA A 47 2.35 -2.77 2.66
C ALA A 47 2.52 -1.43 3.39
N ILE A 48 3.34 -0.54 2.82
CA ILE A 48 3.59 0.81 3.34
C ILE A 48 3.05 1.83 2.35
N ASP A 49 2.22 2.74 2.85
CA ASP A 49 1.58 3.77 2.03
C ASP A 49 2.57 4.70 1.33
N VAL A 50 2.32 4.89 0.04
CA VAL A 50 2.81 5.99 -0.78
C VAL A 50 1.66 6.61 -1.57
N HIS A 51 1.89 7.75 -2.23
CA HIS A 51 0.88 8.43 -3.03
C HIS A 51 -0.46 8.62 -2.27
N ASP A 52 -0.37 9.10 -1.02
CA ASP A 52 -1.49 9.23 -0.08
C ASP A 52 -1.78 10.70 0.32
N ALA A 53 -1.07 11.66 -0.27
CA ALA A 53 -1.10 13.07 0.13
C ALA A 53 -2.47 13.74 -0.06
N LEU A 54 -3.31 13.21 -0.95
CA LEU A 54 -4.67 13.70 -1.15
C LEU A 54 -5.64 13.19 -0.07
N LEU A 55 -5.26 12.20 0.74
CA LEU A 55 -6.09 11.72 1.86
C LEU A 55 -6.04 12.71 3.01
N THR A 56 -7.20 13.26 3.33
CA THR A 56 -7.41 14.06 4.54
C THR A 56 -7.47 13.17 5.77
N ASP A 57 -7.33 13.76 6.96
CA ASP A 57 -7.43 13.05 8.24
C ASP A 57 -8.80 12.39 8.46
N LEU A 58 -9.85 12.89 7.79
CA LEU A 58 -11.18 12.30 7.84
C LEU A 58 -11.28 11.00 7.02
N ALA A 59 -10.65 10.97 5.85
CA ALA A 59 -10.71 9.81 4.95
C ALA A 59 -9.73 8.70 5.38
N ARG A 60 -8.60 9.09 5.96
CA ARG A 60 -7.49 8.17 6.28
C ARG A 60 -7.91 6.96 7.13
N PRO A 61 -8.64 7.09 8.25
CA PRO A 61 -9.07 5.93 9.03
C PRO A 61 -9.94 4.95 8.24
N ILE A 62 -10.66 5.42 7.21
CA ILE A 62 -11.47 4.54 6.35
C ILE A 62 -10.54 3.70 5.48
N TYR A 63 -9.52 4.31 4.87
CA TYR A 63 -8.55 3.60 4.03
C TYR A 63 -7.72 2.60 4.84
N ASP A 64 -7.18 3.02 5.98
CA ASP A 64 -6.40 2.17 6.87
C ASP A 64 -7.18 0.93 7.30
N ASN A 65 -8.44 1.13 7.74
CA ASN A 65 -9.29 0.02 8.16
C ASN A 65 -9.65 -0.92 7.01
N GLN A 66 -10.01 -0.39 5.83
CA GLN A 66 -10.45 -1.23 4.70
C GLN A 66 -9.27 -2.00 4.10
N ILE A 67 -8.12 -1.37 3.91
CA ILE A 67 -6.92 -2.02 3.37
C ILE A 67 -6.38 -3.03 4.39
N GLY A 68 -6.25 -2.66 5.66
CA GLY A 68 -5.78 -3.57 6.71
C GLY A 68 -6.71 -4.78 6.91
N ALA A 69 -8.03 -4.58 6.89
CA ALA A 69 -8.97 -5.67 7.10
C ALA A 69 -9.15 -6.59 5.87
N LEU A 70 -9.03 -6.05 4.66
CA LEU A 70 -9.38 -6.77 3.43
C LEU A 70 -8.17 -7.14 2.57
N GLY A 71 -7.03 -6.47 2.72
CA GLY A 71 -5.84 -6.66 1.88
C GLY A 71 -5.04 -7.92 2.19
N GLY A 72 -5.12 -8.44 3.42
CA GLY A 72 -4.44 -9.68 3.81
C GLY A 72 -2.94 -9.54 4.11
N ALA A 73 -2.43 -8.32 4.21
CA ALA A 73 -1.05 -8.00 4.58
C ALA A 73 -1.02 -7.01 5.77
N ASP A 74 0.10 -6.97 6.50
CA ASP A 74 0.33 -5.89 7.47
C ASP A 74 0.33 -4.55 6.74
N HIS A 75 -0.50 -3.60 7.18
CA HIS A 75 -0.71 -2.32 6.49
C HIS A 75 -0.32 -1.17 7.41
N GLY A 76 0.49 -0.25 6.89
CA GLY A 76 0.95 0.88 7.67
C GLY A 76 1.43 2.05 6.84
N ARG A 77 1.78 3.13 7.54
CA ARG A 77 2.22 4.39 6.94
C ARG A 77 3.48 4.89 7.61
N LEU A 78 4.32 5.54 6.80
CA LEU A 78 5.39 6.40 7.30
C LEU A 78 5.03 7.86 7.03
N ALA A 79 5.13 8.70 8.07
CA ALA A 79 5.09 10.15 7.85
C ALA A 79 6.32 10.59 7.03
N PRO A 80 6.27 11.72 6.30
CA PRO A 80 7.44 12.24 5.60
C PRO A 80 8.66 12.35 6.53
N GLY A 81 9.78 11.75 6.11
CA GLY A 81 11.01 11.65 6.92
C GLY A 81 11.06 10.47 7.91
N GLY A 82 9.97 9.72 8.05
CA GLY A 82 9.93 8.47 8.81
C GLY A 82 10.70 7.34 8.12
N THR A 83 11.23 6.41 8.91
CA THR A 83 11.99 5.26 8.44
C THR A 83 11.53 3.99 9.16
N THR A 84 11.82 2.83 8.56
CA THR A 84 11.60 1.51 9.17
C THR A 84 12.66 0.54 8.64
N GLU A 85 12.92 -0.51 9.40
CA GLU A 85 13.79 -1.61 8.98
C GLU A 85 13.08 -2.55 8.00
N LEU A 86 13.85 -3.37 7.28
CA LEU A 86 13.39 -4.39 6.34
C LEU A 86 13.45 -5.80 6.94
#